data_AF-A0A6J0ZFV5-F1
#
_entry.id   AF-A0A6J0ZFV5-F1
#
_cell.length_a   1.000
_cell.length_b   1.000
_cell.length_c   1.000
_cell.angle_alpha   90.00
_cell.angle_beta   90.00
_cell.angle_gamma   90.00
#
_symmetry.space_group_name_H-M   'P 1'
#
loop_
_entity.id
_entity.type
_entity.pdbx_description
1 polymer ?
#
loop_
_entity_poly.entity_id
_entity_poly.type
_entity_poly.pdbx_seq_one_letter_code
_entity_poly.pdbx_strand_id
1 'polypeptide(L)'
;MVCRLSAHVGFPPLENLANQADRDQYELLCRENTRMPVDAYKGCHLARVPSHAVVARSVDGKEDLIWELLNQAQEHFGRDKSAEFQLFYSPHGKDLLFTDATTGFLRVPPKMDAKLYLGYEYFSVIQHLGRGV
;
A
#
# COMPACT_ATOMS: atom_id res chain seq x y z
N MET A 1 -8.45 0.70 -17.37
CA MET A 1 -7.68 -0.09 -16.39
C MET A 1 -8.52 -0.19 -15.14
N VAL A 2 -8.50 -1.33 -14.46
CA VAL A 2 -9.31 -1.55 -13.25
C VAL A 2 -8.43 -2.12 -12.14
N CYS A 3 -8.62 -1.64 -10.92
CA CYS A 3 -7.96 -2.19 -9.74
C CYS A 3 -8.54 -3.58 -9.45
N ARG A 4 -7.68 -4.59 -9.41
CA ARG A 4 -8.09 -5.99 -9.24
C ARG A 4 -7.61 -6.61 -7.94
N LEU A 5 -6.44 -6.21 -7.46
CA LEU A 5 -5.93 -6.65 -6.16
C LEU A 5 -5.42 -5.45 -5.39
N SER A 6 -5.69 -5.45 -4.09
CA SER A 6 -5.08 -4.53 -3.13
C SER A 6 -3.95 -5.27 -2.43
N ALA A 7 -2.73 -4.76 -2.52
CA ALA A 7 -1.64 -5.20 -1.65
C ALA A 7 -1.97 -4.69 -0.24
N HIS A 8 -2.26 -5.59 0.70
CA HIS A 8 -2.52 -5.20 2.07
C HIS A 8 -1.18 -4.88 2.73
N VAL A 9 -1.04 -3.63 3.15
CA VAL A 9 0.14 -3.16 3.87
C VAL A 9 -0.19 -3.23 5.35
N GLY A 10 0.56 -4.03 6.10
CA GLY A 10 0.50 -3.94 7.57
C GLY A 10 1.12 -2.62 7.94
N PHE A 11 0.39 -1.70 8.58
CA PHE A 11 0.89 -0.37 8.98
C PHE A 11 2.24 -0.52 9.67
N PRO A 12 3.38 -0.25 8.97
CA PRO A 12 4.65 -0.40 9.63
C PRO A 12 4.75 0.77 10.60
N PRO A 13 5.22 0.53 11.84
CA PRO A 13 5.80 1.63 12.58
C PRO A 13 6.87 2.24 11.67
N LEU A 14 6.83 3.55 11.46
CA LEU A 14 7.71 4.31 10.54
C LEU A 14 8.95 3.51 10.18
N GLU A 15 8.92 2.88 9.00
CA GLU A 15 9.78 1.74 8.65
C GLU A 15 11.28 2.10 8.67
N ASN A 16 11.56 3.41 8.65
CA ASN A 16 12.89 4.01 8.73
C ASN A 16 13.34 4.38 10.15
N LEU A 17 12.48 4.24 11.17
CA LEU A 17 12.77 4.50 12.57
C LEU A 17 12.53 3.21 13.37
N ALA A 18 13.41 2.22 13.20
CA ALA A 18 13.24 0.93 13.86
C ALA A 18 13.44 1.01 15.39
N ASN A 19 14.33 1.90 15.85
CA ASN A 19 14.68 2.03 17.26
C ASN A 19 13.86 3.10 17.97
N GLN A 20 13.48 2.85 19.23
CA GLN A 20 12.66 3.78 20.02
C GLN A 20 13.42 5.09 20.32
N ALA A 21 14.72 5.00 20.62
CA ALA A 21 15.55 6.19 20.85
C ALA A 21 15.66 7.11 19.62
N ASP A 22 15.54 6.55 18.41
CA ASP A 22 15.51 7.35 17.19
C ASP A 22 14.13 7.97 17.00
N ARG A 23 13.05 7.21 17.23
CA ARG A 23 11.66 7.70 17.17
C ARG A 23 11.41 8.91 18.05
N ASP A 24 11.95 8.90 19.27
CA ASP A 24 11.78 9.97 20.25
C ASP A 24 12.44 11.29 19.83
N GLN A 25 13.32 11.27 18.82
CA GLN A 25 13.96 12.46 18.24
C GLN A 25 13.13 13.13 17.14
N TYR A 26 12.04 12.49 16.70
CA TYR A 26 11.19 12.97 15.61
C TYR A 26 9.75 13.22 16.07
N GLU A 27 9.10 14.16 15.40
CA GLU A 27 7.69 14.52 15.61
C GLU A 27 6.95 14.49 14.28
N LEU A 28 5.65 14.21 14.32
CA LEU A 28 4.73 14.35 13.19
C LEU A 28 4.18 15.77 13.14
N LEU A 29 4.00 16.27 11.93
CA LEU A 29 3.25 17.51 11.67
C LEU A 29 1.78 17.18 11.45
N CYS A 30 0.93 17.70 12.31
CA CYS A 30 -0.51 17.50 12.23
C CYS A 30 -1.19 18.61 11.42
N ARG A 31 -2.35 18.30 10.83
CA ARG A 31 -3.14 19.27 10.04
C ARG A 31 -3.63 20.47 10.86
N GLU A 32 -3.75 20.30 12.16
CA GLU A 32 -4.17 21.34 13.11
C GLU A 32 -3.01 22.29 13.51
N ASN A 33 -1.89 22.26 12.80
CA ASN A 33 -0.65 22.98 13.13
C ASN A 33 -0.05 22.61 14.49
N THR A 34 -0.40 21.44 15.01
CA THR A 34 0.18 20.84 16.21
C THR A 34 1.26 19.82 15.83
N ARG A 35 2.05 19.42 16.82
CA ARG A 35 3.03 18.33 16.70
C ARG A 35 2.68 17.22 17.66
N MET A 36 2.90 15.99 17.22
CA MET A 36 2.68 14.79 18.04
C MET A 36 3.81 13.78 17.85
N PRO A 37 4.03 12.88 18.82
CA PRO A 37 4.99 11.79 18.67
C PRO A 37 4.70 10.93 17.44
N VAL A 38 5.74 10.30 16.90
CA VAL A 38 5.68 9.43 15.71
C VAL A 38 4.69 8.26 15.81
N ASP A 39 4.42 7.78 17.02
CA ASP A 39 3.46 6.69 17.25
C ASP A 39 2.00 7.16 17.19
N ALA A 40 1.74 8.47 17.22
CA ALA A 40 0.41 9.06 17.14
C ALA A 40 -0.13 9.20 15.70
N TYR A 41 0.49 8.55 14.71
CA TYR A 41 0.15 8.67 13.29
C TYR A 41 -1.33 8.41 12.96
N LYS A 42 -2.01 7.56 13.74
CA LYS A 42 -3.45 7.28 13.56
C LYS A 42 -4.32 8.54 13.76
N GLY A 43 -3.95 9.39 14.71
CA GLY A 43 -4.63 10.67 15.00
C GLY A 43 -3.97 11.87 14.33
N CYS A 44 -2.68 11.80 13.99
CA CYS A 44 -1.91 12.86 13.37
C CYS A 44 -1.27 12.39 12.06
N HIS A 45 -1.96 12.62 10.95
CA HIS A 45 -1.46 12.33 9.60
C HIS A 45 -1.97 13.37 8.60
N LEU A 46 -1.27 13.53 7.47
CA LEU A 46 -1.67 14.46 6.42
C LEU A 46 -2.88 13.97 5.62
N ALA A 47 -2.87 12.67 5.28
CA ALA A 47 -3.96 12.01 4.58
C ALA A 47 -3.89 10.50 4.82
N ARG A 48 -5.05 9.85 4.72
CA ARG A 48 -5.13 8.39 4.61
C ARG A 48 -5.19 8.05 3.14
N VAL A 49 -4.26 7.21 2.68
CA VAL A 49 -4.19 6.76 1.29
C VAL A 49 -4.58 5.29 1.18
N PRO A 50 -5.24 4.88 0.08
CA PRO A 50 -5.46 3.48 -0.21
C PRO A 50 -4.10 2.78 -0.43
N SER A 51 -4.06 1.48 -0.15
CA SER A 51 -2.86 0.68 -0.40
C SER A 51 -2.55 0.58 -1.90
N HIS A 52 -1.34 0.14 -2.24
CA HIS A 52 -0.99 -0.14 -3.64
C HIS A 52 -1.87 -1.25 -4.23
N ALA A 53 -2.11 -1.18 -5.54
CA ALA A 53 -3.01 -2.10 -6.22
C ALA A 53 -2.42 -2.64 -7.52
N VAL A 54 -2.68 -3.91 -7.81
CA VAL A 54 -2.44 -4.51 -9.12
C VAL A 54 -3.59 -4.14 -10.05
N VAL A 55 -3.26 -3.55 -11.19
CA VAL A 55 -4.21 -3.13 -12.20
C VAL A 55 -4.25 -4.11 -13.36
N ALA A 56 -5.44 -4.37 -13.87
CA ALA A 56 -5.65 -5.16 -15.08
C ALA A 56 -6.38 -4.34 -16.15
N ARG A 57 -6.40 -4.88 -17.37
CA ARG A 57 -7.24 -4.33 -18.45
C ARG A 57 -8.71 -4.49 -18.09
N SER A 58 -9.55 -3.55 -18.55
CA SER A 58 -11.00 -3.57 -18.31
C SER A 58 -11.73 -4.63 -19.14
N VAL A 59 -11.14 -5.04 -20.27
CA VAL A 59 -11.65 -6.07 -21.18
C VAL A 59 -10.54 -7.10 -21.34
N ASP A 60 -10.86 -8.39 -21.23
CA ASP A 60 -9.89 -9.49 -21.30
C ASP A 60 -8.66 -9.31 -20.38
N GLY A 61 -8.92 -8.81 -19.17
CA GLY A 61 -7.88 -8.45 -18.19
C GLY A 61 -7.20 -9.64 -17.52
N LYS A 62 -7.76 -10.85 -17.68
CA LYS A 62 -7.29 -12.08 -17.01
C LYS A 62 -7.24 -11.92 -15.49
N GLU A 63 -8.17 -11.18 -14.91
CA GLU A 63 -8.20 -10.86 -13.48
C GLU A 63 -8.25 -12.10 -12.58
N ASP A 64 -8.94 -13.16 -13.01
CA ASP A 64 -9.02 -14.42 -12.28
C ASP A 64 -7.66 -15.12 -12.24
N LEU A 65 -6.95 -15.16 -13.37
CA LEU A 65 -5.61 -15.75 -13.47
C LEU A 65 -4.58 -14.93 -12.68
N ILE A 66 -4.69 -13.59 -12.70
CA ILE A 66 -3.85 -12.71 -11.88
C ILE A 66 -4.08 -13.00 -10.40
N TRP A 67 -5.34 -13.13 -9.97
CA TRP A 67 -5.68 -13.48 -8.59
C TRP A 67 -5.14 -14.86 -8.22
N GLU A 68 -5.37 -15.87 -9.05
CA GLU A 68 -4.90 -17.23 -8.83
C GLU A 68 -3.38 -17.30 -8.66
N LEU A 69 -2.64 -16.66 -9.58
CA LEU A 69 -1.19 -16.57 -9.53
C LEU A 69 -0.71 -15.92 -8.22
N LEU A 70 -1.28 -14.75 -7.88
CA LEU A 70 -0.84 -14.00 -6.70
C LEU A 70 -1.28 -14.67 -5.40
N ASN A 71 -2.40 -15.38 -5.39
CA ASN A 71 -2.84 -16.15 -4.24
C ASN A 71 -1.91 -17.35 -3.98
N GLN A 72 -1.54 -18.09 -5.02
CA GLN A 72 -0.54 -19.17 -4.88
C GLN A 72 0.83 -18.59 -4.46
N ALA A 73 1.24 -17.47 -5.07
CA ALA A 73 2.52 -16.84 -4.75
C ALA A 73 2.61 -16.39 -3.29
N GLN A 74 1.55 -15.79 -2.71
CA GLN A 74 1.56 -15.41 -1.29
C GLN A 74 1.49 -16.61 -0.34
N GLU A 75 0.86 -17.72 -0.74
CA GLU A 75 0.79 -18.93 0.07
C GLU A 75 2.16 -19.62 0.18
N HIS A 76 2.92 -19.66 -0.91
CA HIS A 76 4.23 -20.32 -0.99
C HIS A 76 5.41 -19.39 -0.63
N PHE A 77 5.33 -18.11 -1.00
CA PHE A 77 6.45 -17.16 -0.93
C PHE A 77 6.08 -15.86 -0.22
N GLY A 78 4.94 -15.82 0.48
CA GLY A 78 4.59 -14.71 1.36
C GLY A 78 5.58 -14.56 2.52
N ARG A 79 5.28 -13.59 3.40
CA ARG A 79 6.13 -13.31 4.55
C ARG A 79 6.31 -14.56 5.42
N ASP A 80 7.56 -14.86 5.77
CA ASP A 80 7.95 -16.00 6.60
C ASP A 80 7.52 -17.39 6.05
N LYS A 81 7.29 -17.52 4.72
CA LYS A 81 6.87 -18.78 4.09
C LYS A 81 8.01 -19.61 3.50
N SER A 82 9.00 -18.96 2.90
CA SER A 82 10.13 -19.63 2.24
C SER A 82 11.44 -18.88 2.52
N ALA A 83 12.51 -19.65 2.70
CA ALA A 83 13.86 -19.12 2.87
C ALA A 83 14.55 -18.85 1.51
N GLU A 84 14.13 -19.55 0.45
CA GLU A 84 14.75 -19.45 -0.87
C GLU A 84 14.26 -18.21 -1.64
N PHE A 85 12.97 -17.86 -1.48
CA PHE A 85 12.36 -16.73 -2.18
C PHE A 85 11.30 -16.07 -1.30
N GLN A 86 11.36 -14.73 -1.23
CA GLN A 86 10.37 -13.90 -0.54
C GLN A 86 9.73 -12.95 -1.55
N LEU A 87 8.40 -12.95 -1.60
CA LEU A 87 7.64 -12.15 -2.56
C LEU A 87 7.63 -10.64 -2.22
N PHE A 88 7.77 -10.31 -0.94
CA PHE A 88 7.72 -8.94 -0.40
C PHE A 88 9.08 -8.51 0.16
N TYR A 89 10.18 -9.13 -0.25
CA TYR A 89 11.51 -8.73 0.19
C TYR A 89 12.55 -9.22 -0.81
N SER A 90 13.54 -8.37 -1.13
CA SER A 90 14.62 -8.74 -2.04
C SER A 90 15.98 -8.23 -1.54
N PRO A 91 17.05 -9.03 -1.64
CA PRO A 91 18.40 -8.55 -1.35
C PRO A 91 18.93 -7.59 -2.43
N HIS A 92 18.26 -7.49 -3.57
CA HIS A 92 18.70 -6.70 -4.71
C HIS A 92 18.12 -5.27 -4.74
N GLY A 93 17.26 -4.91 -3.79
CA GLY A 93 16.61 -3.61 -3.73
C GLY A 93 15.33 -3.63 -2.91
N LYS A 94 14.84 -2.45 -2.54
CA LYS A 94 13.58 -2.26 -1.81
C LYS A 94 12.40 -2.11 -2.78
N ASP A 95 11.23 -2.56 -2.35
CA ASP A 95 9.95 -2.38 -3.04
C ASP A 95 9.95 -2.90 -4.49
N LEU A 96 10.65 -4.01 -4.74
CA LEU A 96 10.72 -4.62 -6.06
C LEU A 96 9.45 -5.40 -6.36
N LEU A 97 8.72 -4.98 -7.39
CA LEU A 97 7.38 -5.47 -7.79
C LEU A 97 6.27 -5.09 -6.80
N PHE A 98 6.45 -5.40 -5.53
CA PHE A 98 5.55 -5.08 -4.43
C PHE A 98 6.32 -4.38 -3.31
N THR A 99 5.63 -3.58 -2.51
CA THR A 99 6.28 -2.92 -1.37
C THR A 99 6.65 -3.91 -0.29
N ASP A 100 7.80 -3.71 0.37
CA ASP A 100 8.31 -4.62 1.39
C ASP A 100 7.42 -4.67 2.65
N ALA A 101 6.62 -3.62 2.84
CA ALA A 101 5.62 -3.51 3.90
C ALA A 101 4.33 -4.33 3.61
N THR A 102 4.21 -4.93 2.41
CA THR A 102 3.06 -5.77 2.06
C THR A 102 3.06 -7.05 2.90
N THR A 103 1.90 -7.40 3.45
CA THR A 103 1.70 -8.65 4.20
C THR A 103 0.93 -9.70 3.41
N GLY A 104 0.22 -9.29 2.36
CA GLY A 104 -0.52 -10.18 1.46
C GLY A 104 -1.37 -9.41 0.45
N PHE A 105 -2.19 -10.14 -0.30
CA PHE A 105 -3.10 -9.59 -1.29
C PHE A 105 -4.56 -9.83 -0.91
N LEU A 106 -5.39 -8.84 -1.20
CA LEU A 106 -6.84 -8.92 -1.11
C LEU A 106 -7.46 -8.71 -2.48
N ARG A 107 -8.39 -9.60 -2.83
CA ARG A 107 -9.15 -9.49 -4.08
C ARG A 107 -10.10 -8.30 -4.00
N VAL A 108 -10.02 -7.40 -4.97
CA VAL A 108 -10.91 -6.25 -5.06
C VAL A 108 -12.26 -6.69 -5.64
N PRO A 109 -13.40 -6.19 -5.14
CA PRO A 109 -14.71 -6.51 -5.71
C PRO A 109 -14.80 -6.20 -7.21
N PRO A 110 -15.51 -7.02 -8.01
CA PRO A 110 -15.48 -6.94 -9.48
C PRO A 110 -16.01 -5.61 -10.04
N LYS A 111 -16.93 -4.95 -9.32
CA LYS A 111 -17.55 -3.66 -9.70
C LYS A 111 -16.73 -2.44 -9.26
N MET A 112 -15.58 -2.63 -8.62
CA MET A 112 -14.73 -1.53 -8.17
C MET A 112 -13.98 -0.95 -9.39
N ASP A 113 -14.20 0.33 -9.69
CA ASP A 113 -13.35 1.06 -10.63
C ASP A 113 -12.22 1.78 -9.89
N ALA A 114 -11.30 2.42 -10.64
CA ALA A 114 -10.19 3.14 -10.04
C ALA A 114 -10.65 4.30 -9.14
N LYS A 115 -11.74 4.98 -9.49
CA LYS A 115 -12.27 6.11 -8.72
C LYS A 115 -12.86 5.66 -7.39
N LEU A 116 -13.63 4.58 -7.41
CA LEU A 116 -14.21 3.95 -6.23
C LEU A 116 -13.11 3.40 -5.33
N TYR A 117 -12.09 2.74 -5.90
CA TYR A 117 -10.96 2.21 -5.14
C TYR A 117 -10.18 3.32 -4.41
N LEU A 118 -9.92 4.43 -5.10
CA LEU A 118 -9.22 5.56 -4.51
C LEU A 118 -10.04 6.33 -3.47
N GLY A 119 -11.38 6.26 -3.57
CA GLY A 119 -12.29 7.04 -2.75
C GLY A 119 -12.40 8.49 -3.20
N TYR A 120 -13.50 9.14 -2.80
CA TYR A 120 -13.86 10.48 -3.28
C TYR A 120 -12.81 11.53 -2.93
N GLU A 121 -12.35 11.57 -1.68
CA GLU A 121 -11.43 12.61 -1.19
C GLU A 121 -10.10 12.57 -1.96
N TYR A 122 -9.45 11.41 -1.99
CA TYR A 122 -8.15 11.25 -2.64
C TYR A 122 -8.23 11.48 -4.15
N PHE A 123 -9.26 10.94 -4.81
CA PHE A 123 -9.48 11.15 -6.24
C PHE A 123 -9.73 12.63 -6.56
N SER A 124 -10.50 13.34 -5.74
CA SER A 124 -10.78 14.77 -5.94
C SER A 124 -9.50 15.61 -5.86
N VAL A 125 -8.60 15.32 -4.91
CA VAL A 125 -7.32 16.02 -4.77
C VAL A 125 -6.45 15.81 -6.02
N ILE A 126 -6.31 14.57 -6.49
CA ILE A 126 -5.55 14.27 -7.72
C ILE A 126 -6.13 15.00 -8.93
N GLN A 127 -7.46 15.04 -9.07
CA GLN A 127 -8.09 15.75 -10.19
C GLN A 127 -7.83 17.25 -10.17
N HIS A 128 -7.84 17.89 -9.00
CA HIS A 128 -7.53 19.31 -8.88
C HIS A 128 -6.06 19.60 -9.16
N LEU A 129 -5.14 18.77 -8.63
CA LEU A 129 -3.70 18.90 -8.89
C LEU A 129 -3.38 18.75 -10.39
N GLY A 130 -4.01 17.79 -11.07
CA GLY A 130 -3.80 17.57 -12.50
C GLY A 130 -4.40 18.64 -13.43
N ARG A 131 -5.26 19.52 -12.90
CA ARG A 131 -5.85 20.65 -13.64
C ARG A 131 -5.21 21.99 -13.30
N GLY A 132 -4.30 22.03 -12.32
CA GLY A 132 -3.63 23.24 -11.85
C GLY A 132 -2.45 23.69 -12.71
N VAL A 133 -2.55 23.53 -14.04
CA VAL A 133 -1.60 24.05 -15.05
C VAL A 133 -2.38 24.85 -16.09
#